data_AF-A0A9P7HSW5-F1
#
_entry.id   AF-A0A9P7HSW5-F1
#
_cell.length_a   1.000
_cell.length_b   1.000
_cell.length_c   1.000
_cell.angle_alpha   90.00
_cell.angle_beta   90.00
_cell.angle_gamma   90.00
#
_symmetry.space_group_name_H-M   'P 1'
#
loop_
_entity.id
_entity.type
_entity.pdbx_description
1 polymer ?
#
loop_
_entity_poly.entity_id
_entity_poly.type
_entity_poly.pdbx_seq_one_letter_code
_entity_poly.pdbx_strand_id
1 'polypeptide(L)'
;MDVQLFVYDLSRGLARQMSMGLLGFQLDAIYHTSIELNGKEYVYDRGIITIRPGSSHLGQPLEKIHLGTTNLPMDVIEEFLDSLRPIFTLEAYDLFHHNCNNFSDSFANFLLGKGIPEHIVKMPQAVLDSPMGRMLLPQLTQGINAGRQNGSILGLQQSAQTPSAPKHGVKIVSNSAEFDRLMNGAKNSCAVVFFTSATCPPCKVLYPIYDELAEEVGDKATLIKVDIAQPQAHEIGSRYSIRATPTIVTFLRGEEENRWSGADPAALRGNVQLLVQMAHPVHPHERLRLPTFANSNAKPVLYAKVPPLDKLLVKMGDEVARKPEVQALKKYLEDRAKDGLSSAVIPEMNHLSSLVRDSVTTLSIDILFTIVDLFRCALSDPRVSGYFAEEKNHETVRTVLDFVNQQSGCPYALRLVTLQMACNFFSTPLFSDEIMRDNSLRSAVILLVSSSFLDESHNNVRVAGSSLLFNLSVANRQARQESKPTLSGDDEIELAASVVEAIALEEKSAEALHGMLLALGHLVYGTPLDGDLPDLLQTVGAGENILGKKSRFPDEKLVSEVGKELLGKGLRKP
;
A
#
# COMPACT_ATOMS: atom_id res chain seq x y z
N MET A 1 -5.66 -31.13 5.71
CA MET A 1 -6.88 -30.32 5.90
C MET A 1 -7.95 -30.82 4.94
N ASP A 2 -9.19 -30.98 5.40
CA ASP A 2 -10.31 -31.39 4.53
C ASP A 2 -10.74 -30.22 3.64
N VAL A 3 -10.98 -30.51 2.36
CA VAL A 3 -11.49 -29.57 1.37
C VAL A 3 -12.92 -29.96 1.02
N GLN A 4 -13.87 -29.05 1.26
CA GLN A 4 -15.29 -29.28 0.95
C GLN A 4 -15.78 -28.23 -0.05
N LEU A 5 -16.62 -28.64 -0.99
CA LEU A 5 -17.34 -27.75 -1.90
C LEU A 5 -18.75 -27.53 -1.34
N PHE A 6 -19.09 -26.28 -1.09
CA PHE A 6 -20.44 -25.90 -0.71
C PHE A 6 -21.19 -25.45 -1.97
N VAL A 7 -22.35 -26.05 -2.20
CA VAL A 7 -23.18 -25.79 -3.38
C VAL A 7 -24.48 -25.13 -2.94
N TYR A 8 -24.81 -23.99 -3.55
CA TYR A 8 -25.99 -23.18 -3.27
C TYR A 8 -26.88 -23.07 -4.51
N ASP A 9 -28.19 -22.99 -4.30
CA ASP A 9 -29.15 -22.71 -5.37
C ASP A 9 -29.64 -21.26 -5.28
N LEU A 10 -29.18 -20.42 -6.21
CA LEU A 10 -29.60 -19.02 -6.29
C LEU A 10 -31.08 -18.86 -6.68
N SER A 11 -31.68 -19.88 -7.32
CA SER A 11 -33.07 -19.85 -7.76
C SER A 11 -34.06 -20.24 -6.67
N ARG A 12 -33.59 -20.78 -5.54
CA ARG A 12 -34.41 -21.30 -4.43
C ARG A 12 -35.51 -22.27 -4.91
N GLY A 13 -35.16 -23.18 -5.81
CA GLY A 13 -36.04 -24.21 -6.37
C GLY A 13 -36.82 -23.81 -7.63
N LEU A 14 -36.79 -22.54 -8.04
CA LEU A 14 -37.48 -22.08 -9.25
C LEU A 14 -36.87 -22.65 -10.53
N ALA A 15 -35.55 -22.82 -10.57
CA ALA A 15 -34.88 -23.39 -11.74
C ALA A 15 -35.39 -24.81 -12.05
N ARG A 16 -35.55 -25.64 -11.02
CA ARG A 16 -36.08 -26.99 -11.15
C ARG A 16 -37.50 -27.03 -11.73
N GLN A 17 -38.33 -26.04 -11.40
CA GLN A 17 -39.72 -25.98 -11.84
C GLN A 17 -39.89 -25.42 -13.26
N MET A 18 -39.00 -24.50 -13.68
CA MET A 18 -39.21 -23.69 -14.89
C MET A 18 -38.23 -24.00 -16.03
N SER A 19 -37.08 -24.62 -15.74
CA SER A 19 -36.00 -24.84 -16.72
C SER A 19 -36.43 -25.64 -17.94
N MET A 20 -37.18 -26.74 -17.78
CA MET A 20 -37.66 -27.54 -18.91
C MET A 20 -38.55 -26.75 -19.87
N GLY A 21 -39.42 -25.88 -19.35
CA GLY A 21 -40.31 -25.06 -20.17
C GLY A 21 -39.63 -23.87 -20.84
N LEU A 22 -38.56 -23.35 -20.23
CA LEU A 22 -37.85 -22.15 -20.71
C LEU A 22 -36.63 -22.47 -21.56
N LEU A 23 -35.75 -23.36 -21.08
CA LEU A 23 -34.47 -23.68 -21.70
C LEU A 23 -34.51 -24.93 -22.58
N GLY A 24 -35.59 -25.73 -22.49
CA GLY A 24 -35.75 -26.98 -23.22
C GLY A 24 -34.94 -28.15 -22.64
N PHE A 25 -34.31 -27.97 -21.49
CA PHE A 25 -33.64 -29.02 -20.72
C PHE A 25 -33.81 -28.77 -19.23
N GLN A 26 -33.68 -29.84 -18.44
CA GLN A 26 -33.90 -29.79 -17.00
C GLN A 26 -32.63 -29.30 -16.31
N LEU A 27 -32.77 -28.26 -15.49
CA LEU A 27 -31.72 -27.69 -14.67
C LEU A 27 -32.23 -27.66 -13.23
N ASP A 28 -31.55 -28.35 -12.32
CA ASP A 28 -32.03 -28.58 -10.96
C ASP A 28 -31.84 -27.37 -10.04
N ALA A 29 -30.81 -26.55 -10.28
CA ALA A 29 -30.51 -25.35 -9.50
C ALA A 29 -29.62 -24.38 -10.30
N ILE A 30 -29.69 -23.09 -9.98
CA ILE A 30 -28.67 -22.12 -10.44
C ILE A 30 -27.52 -22.21 -9.45
N TYR A 31 -26.51 -23.00 -9.81
CA TYR A 31 -25.40 -23.32 -8.92
C TYR A 31 -24.48 -22.13 -8.66
N HIS A 32 -24.35 -21.80 -7.39
CA HIS A 32 -23.26 -20.99 -6.85
C HIS A 32 -22.40 -21.87 -5.93
N THR A 33 -21.08 -21.72 -5.99
CA THR A 33 -20.16 -22.56 -5.21
C THR A 33 -19.13 -21.75 -4.44
N SER A 34 -18.68 -22.35 -3.34
CA SER A 34 -17.59 -21.88 -2.49
C SER A 34 -16.79 -23.06 -1.95
N ILE A 35 -15.55 -22.83 -1.57
CA ILE A 35 -14.67 -23.85 -1.00
C ILE A 35 -14.55 -23.62 0.51
N GLU A 36 -14.91 -24.62 1.30
CA GLU A 36 -14.64 -24.65 2.73
C GLU A 36 -13.34 -25.39 3.00
N LEU A 37 -12.47 -24.73 3.77
CA LEU A 37 -11.19 -25.25 4.21
C LEU A 37 -10.88 -24.70 5.60
N ASN A 38 -10.65 -25.58 6.55
CA ASN A 38 -10.20 -25.23 7.91
C ASN A 38 -11.12 -24.22 8.64
N GLY A 39 -12.44 -24.41 8.52
CA GLY A 39 -13.45 -23.57 9.17
C GLY A 39 -13.66 -22.20 8.50
N LYS A 40 -13.08 -21.98 7.32
CA LYS A 40 -13.22 -20.78 6.49
C LYS A 40 -13.83 -21.15 5.14
N GLU A 41 -14.80 -20.39 4.69
CA GLU A 41 -15.42 -20.54 3.38
C GLU A 41 -14.91 -19.44 2.44
N TYR A 42 -14.28 -19.82 1.34
CA TYR A 42 -13.73 -18.94 0.32
C TYR A 42 -14.69 -18.85 -0.85
N VAL A 43 -15.09 -17.63 -1.18
CA VAL A 43 -16.08 -17.36 -2.23
C VAL A 43 -15.66 -16.16 -3.06
N TYR A 44 -16.00 -16.18 -4.34
CA TYR A 44 -15.76 -15.06 -5.23
C TYR A 44 -17.03 -14.22 -5.40
N ASP A 45 -17.05 -13.00 -4.87
CA ASP A 45 -18.12 -12.00 -5.04
C ASP A 45 -17.47 -10.61 -5.08
N ARG A 46 -17.35 -10.03 -6.28
CA ARG A 46 -16.54 -8.81 -6.58
C ARG A 46 -15.02 -8.92 -6.34
N GLY A 47 -14.59 -10.04 -5.77
CA GLY A 47 -13.26 -10.27 -5.23
C GLY A 47 -13.27 -11.60 -4.47
N ILE A 48 -12.09 -12.15 -4.18
CA ILE A 48 -12.01 -13.33 -3.32
C ILE A 48 -12.24 -12.89 -1.88
N ILE A 49 -13.36 -13.34 -1.31
CA ILE A 49 -13.76 -13.05 0.06
C ILE A 49 -13.76 -14.33 0.89
N THR A 50 -13.56 -14.17 2.20
CA THR A 50 -13.65 -15.25 3.16
C THR A 50 -14.82 -15.00 4.09
N ILE A 51 -15.68 -16.00 4.28
CA ILE A 51 -16.83 -15.97 5.18
C ILE A 51 -16.76 -17.13 6.17
N ARG A 52 -17.54 -17.05 7.24
CA ARG A 52 -17.77 -18.23 8.07
C ARG A 52 -18.69 -19.20 7.32
N PRO A 53 -18.41 -20.51 7.32
CA PRO A 53 -19.24 -21.50 6.64
C PRO A 53 -20.73 -21.34 6.94
N GLY A 54 -21.54 -21.07 5.91
CA GLY A 54 -23.00 -20.93 6.04
C GLY A 54 -23.49 -19.64 6.73
N SER A 55 -22.63 -18.62 6.84
CA SER A 55 -23.00 -17.28 7.36
C SER A 55 -23.49 -16.31 6.28
N SER A 56 -23.55 -16.74 5.02
CA SER A 56 -24.07 -15.95 3.91
C SER A 56 -25.59 -15.79 3.99
N HIS A 57 -26.11 -14.70 3.41
CA HIS A 57 -27.56 -14.49 3.22
C HIS A 57 -28.18 -15.52 2.24
N LEU A 58 -27.35 -16.33 1.57
CA LEU A 58 -27.76 -17.46 0.75
C LEU A 58 -28.28 -18.64 1.60
N GLY A 59 -28.02 -18.64 2.91
CA GLY A 59 -28.50 -19.63 3.86
C GLY A 59 -27.59 -20.85 3.96
N GLN A 60 -28.16 -22.02 4.26
CA GLN A 60 -27.41 -23.28 4.29
C GLN A 60 -27.19 -23.80 2.87
N PRO A 61 -26.01 -24.39 2.57
CA PRO A 61 -25.75 -24.98 1.27
C PRO A 61 -26.74 -26.12 0.99
N LEU A 62 -27.18 -26.20 -0.26
CA LEU A 62 -28.01 -27.29 -0.79
C LEU A 62 -27.29 -28.63 -0.65
N GLU A 63 -25.98 -28.63 -0.93
CA GLU A 63 -25.14 -29.81 -0.87
C GLU A 63 -23.73 -29.45 -0.38
N LYS A 64 -23.13 -30.33 0.42
CA LYS A 64 -21.72 -30.26 0.83
C LYS A 64 -20.99 -31.47 0.26
N ILE A 65 -20.16 -31.24 -0.74
CA ILE A 65 -19.44 -32.30 -1.44
C ILE A 65 -18.02 -32.36 -0.89
N HIS A 66 -17.62 -33.49 -0.31
CA HIS A 66 -16.23 -33.70 0.10
C HIS A 66 -15.35 -33.93 -1.13
N LEU A 67 -14.42 -33.00 -1.41
CA LEU A 67 -13.55 -33.09 -2.58
C LEU A 67 -12.28 -33.91 -2.28
N GLY A 68 -11.75 -33.83 -1.07
CA GLY A 68 -10.58 -34.60 -0.63
C GLY A 68 -9.82 -33.92 0.50
N THR A 69 -8.58 -34.33 0.70
CA THR A 69 -7.66 -33.77 1.71
C THR A 69 -6.44 -33.14 1.06
N THR A 70 -6.07 -31.94 1.50
CA THR A 70 -4.83 -31.26 1.10
C THR A 70 -3.83 -31.22 2.25
N ASN A 71 -2.55 -31.39 1.92
CA ASN A 71 -1.43 -31.29 2.86
C ASN A 71 -0.62 -30.00 2.69
N LEU A 72 -1.07 -29.09 1.82
CA LEU A 72 -0.42 -27.81 1.62
C LEU A 72 -0.50 -26.97 2.91
N PRO A 73 0.59 -26.28 3.31
CA PRO A 73 0.53 -25.39 4.45
C PRO A 73 -0.26 -24.11 4.12
N MET A 74 -0.83 -23.47 5.15
CA MET A 74 -1.79 -22.37 4.98
C MET A 74 -1.19 -21.11 4.34
N ASP A 75 0.10 -20.86 4.55
CA ASP A 75 0.87 -19.76 3.93
C ASP A 75 0.92 -19.89 2.41
N VAL A 76 1.20 -21.09 1.89
CA VAL A 76 1.22 -21.39 0.45
C VAL A 76 -0.18 -21.22 -0.17
N ILE A 77 -1.22 -21.57 0.59
CA ILE A 77 -2.61 -21.41 0.16
C ILE A 77 -3.01 -19.93 0.14
N GLU A 78 -2.59 -19.15 1.13
CA GLU A 78 -2.82 -17.71 1.18
C GLU A 78 -2.05 -16.97 0.07
N GLU A 79 -0.80 -17.36 -0.21
CA GLU A 79 -0.01 -16.83 -1.33
C GLU A 79 -0.67 -17.13 -2.68
N PHE A 80 -1.21 -18.34 -2.86
CA PHE A 80 -1.96 -18.67 -4.07
C PHE A 80 -3.25 -17.85 -4.18
N LEU A 81 -4.00 -17.68 -3.10
CA LEU A 81 -5.19 -16.81 -3.10
C LEU A 81 -4.84 -15.36 -3.41
N ASP A 82 -3.71 -14.86 -2.90
CA ASP A 82 -3.19 -13.52 -3.21
C ASP A 82 -2.80 -13.39 -4.68
N SER A 83 -2.26 -14.45 -5.30
CA SER A 83 -2.00 -14.50 -6.75
C SER A 83 -3.28 -14.46 -7.59
N LEU A 84 -4.40 -14.96 -7.06
CA LEU A 84 -5.70 -14.96 -7.73
C LEU A 84 -6.48 -13.65 -7.53
N ARG A 85 -6.24 -12.90 -6.44
CA ARG A 85 -6.91 -11.60 -6.16
C ARG A 85 -6.82 -10.57 -7.30
N PRO A 86 -5.71 -10.39 -8.02
CA PRO A 86 -5.65 -9.46 -9.16
C PRO A 86 -6.37 -9.98 -10.41
N ILE A 87 -6.67 -11.28 -10.49
CA ILE A 87 -7.38 -11.92 -11.61
C ILE A 87 -8.90 -11.92 -11.36
N PHE A 88 -9.29 -12.27 -10.14
CA PHE A 88 -10.67 -12.36 -9.69
C PHE A 88 -11.11 -11.02 -9.06
N THR A 89 -11.27 -9.99 -9.89
CA THR A 89 -11.76 -8.66 -9.49
C THR A 89 -13.20 -8.40 -9.93
N LEU A 90 -13.82 -7.34 -9.39
CA LEU A 90 -15.16 -6.91 -9.77
C LEU A 90 -15.30 -6.64 -11.27
N GLU A 91 -14.29 -6.02 -11.85
CA GLU A 91 -14.21 -5.65 -13.26
C GLU A 91 -14.09 -6.91 -14.14
N ALA A 92 -13.35 -7.92 -13.67
CA ALA A 92 -13.13 -9.19 -14.38
C ALA A 92 -14.30 -10.19 -14.25
N TYR A 93 -15.25 -9.96 -13.34
CA TYR A 93 -16.40 -10.85 -13.17
C TYR A 93 -17.26 -10.95 -14.45
N ASP A 94 -17.45 -12.19 -14.92
CA ASP A 94 -18.34 -12.54 -16.03
C ASP A 94 -19.21 -13.73 -15.63
N LEU A 95 -20.53 -13.62 -15.81
CA LEU A 95 -21.49 -14.65 -15.40
C LEU A 95 -21.21 -16.02 -16.04
N PHE A 96 -20.66 -16.05 -17.25
CA PHE A 96 -20.56 -17.27 -18.05
C PHE A 96 -19.16 -17.87 -18.02
N HIS A 97 -18.13 -17.01 -18.09
CA HIS A 97 -16.75 -17.45 -18.29
C HIS A 97 -15.82 -17.14 -17.11
N HIS A 98 -16.23 -16.28 -16.17
CA HIS A 98 -15.37 -15.85 -15.06
C HIS A 98 -16.19 -15.56 -13.79
N ASN A 99 -16.82 -16.60 -13.27
CA ASN A 99 -17.75 -16.55 -12.12
C ASN A 99 -17.23 -17.34 -10.89
N CYS A 100 -18.07 -17.47 -9.86
CA CYS A 100 -17.75 -18.14 -8.60
C CYS A 100 -17.37 -19.63 -8.79
N ASN A 101 -17.94 -20.28 -9.80
CA ASN A 101 -17.68 -21.69 -10.09
C ASN A 101 -16.30 -21.85 -10.75
N ASN A 102 -15.86 -20.91 -11.60
CA ASN A 102 -14.50 -20.90 -12.16
C ASN A 102 -13.43 -20.66 -11.08
N PHE A 103 -13.74 -19.80 -10.10
CA PHE A 103 -12.89 -19.61 -8.92
C PHE A 103 -12.76 -20.91 -8.11
N SER A 104 -13.90 -21.50 -7.72
CA SER A 104 -13.92 -22.74 -6.92
C SER A 104 -13.24 -23.90 -7.67
N ASP A 105 -13.37 -23.98 -9.00
CA ASP A 105 -12.69 -24.97 -9.83
C ASP A 105 -11.17 -24.79 -9.84
N SER A 106 -10.70 -23.57 -10.08
CA SER A 106 -9.26 -23.24 -10.07
C SER A 106 -8.64 -23.48 -8.70
N PHE A 107 -9.37 -23.12 -7.64
CA PHE A 107 -8.91 -23.28 -6.27
C PHE A 107 -8.90 -24.76 -5.85
N ALA A 108 -9.94 -25.53 -6.18
CA ALA A 108 -9.97 -26.98 -5.94
C ALA A 108 -8.83 -27.71 -6.70
N ASN A 109 -8.56 -27.30 -7.94
CA ASN A 109 -7.51 -27.89 -8.76
C ASN A 109 -6.11 -27.63 -8.16
N PHE A 110 -5.87 -26.43 -7.63
CA PHE A 110 -4.64 -26.15 -6.88
C PHE A 110 -4.51 -26.99 -5.60
N LEU A 111 -5.60 -27.11 -4.82
CA LEU A 111 -5.57 -27.80 -3.53
C LEU A 111 -5.45 -29.33 -3.66
N LEU A 112 -6.02 -29.93 -4.72
CA LEU A 112 -6.22 -31.38 -4.84
C LEU A 112 -5.77 -31.98 -6.18
N GLY A 113 -5.37 -31.16 -7.16
CA GLY A 113 -5.05 -31.60 -8.53
C GLY A 113 -6.28 -32.01 -9.37
N LYS A 114 -7.49 -31.71 -8.89
CA LYS A 114 -8.76 -31.99 -9.58
C LYS A 114 -9.77 -30.89 -9.32
N GLY A 115 -10.55 -30.55 -10.35
CA GLY A 115 -11.59 -29.51 -10.30
C GLY A 115 -12.88 -29.95 -9.60
N ILE A 116 -13.89 -29.09 -9.67
CA ILE A 116 -15.24 -29.34 -9.14
C ILE A 116 -16.10 -30.13 -10.15
N PRO A 117 -17.25 -30.70 -9.76
CA PRO A 117 -18.07 -31.51 -10.67
C PRO A 117 -18.43 -30.80 -11.98
N GLU A 118 -18.22 -31.48 -13.12
CA GLU A 118 -18.35 -30.88 -14.46
C GLU A 118 -19.74 -30.27 -14.75
N HIS A 119 -20.80 -30.84 -14.19
CA HIS A 119 -22.16 -30.35 -14.39
C HIS A 119 -22.39 -28.94 -13.80
N ILE A 120 -21.59 -28.55 -12.79
CA ILE A 120 -21.62 -27.21 -12.18
C ILE A 120 -20.85 -26.22 -13.06
N VAL A 121 -19.64 -26.60 -13.51
CA VAL A 121 -18.78 -25.73 -14.32
C VAL A 121 -19.39 -25.46 -15.70
N LYS A 122 -20.00 -26.48 -16.32
CA LYS A 122 -20.58 -26.40 -17.66
C LYS A 122 -22.00 -25.80 -17.69
N MET A 123 -22.60 -25.50 -16.53
CA MET A 123 -23.97 -24.97 -16.45
C MET A 123 -24.16 -23.67 -17.25
N PRO A 124 -23.30 -22.64 -17.15
CA PRO A 124 -23.50 -21.40 -17.91
C PRO A 124 -23.43 -21.62 -19.42
N GLN A 125 -22.56 -22.52 -19.89
CA GLN A 125 -22.45 -22.87 -21.31
C GLN A 125 -23.72 -23.60 -21.80
N ALA A 126 -24.26 -24.53 -21.01
CA ALA A 126 -25.51 -25.22 -21.34
C ALA A 126 -26.69 -24.23 -21.47
N VAL A 127 -26.73 -23.16 -20.66
CA VAL A 127 -27.71 -22.09 -20.80
C VAL A 127 -27.49 -21.30 -22.10
N LEU A 128 -26.25 -20.94 -22.43
CA LEU A 128 -25.91 -20.22 -23.67
C LEU A 128 -26.17 -21.03 -24.95
N ASP A 129 -26.13 -22.35 -24.87
CA ASP A 129 -26.42 -23.23 -26.01
C ASP A 129 -27.93 -23.35 -26.27
N SER A 130 -28.77 -22.96 -25.32
CA SER A 130 -30.23 -22.93 -25.51
C SER A 130 -30.69 -21.68 -26.30
N PRO A 131 -31.65 -21.81 -27.24
CA PRO A 131 -32.19 -20.68 -28.00
C PRO A 131 -32.75 -19.56 -27.11
N MET A 132 -33.42 -19.94 -26.02
CA MET A 132 -34.01 -19.00 -25.06
C MET A 132 -32.94 -18.32 -24.20
N GLY A 133 -31.89 -19.05 -23.79
CA GLY A 133 -30.78 -18.47 -23.02
C GLY A 133 -30.02 -17.38 -23.79
N ARG A 134 -29.85 -17.55 -25.11
CA ARG A 134 -29.30 -16.50 -25.99
C ARG A 134 -30.20 -15.27 -26.07
N MET A 135 -31.52 -15.47 -26.06
CA MET A 135 -32.50 -14.37 -26.09
C MET A 135 -32.52 -13.58 -24.77
N LEU A 136 -32.32 -14.25 -23.63
CA LEU A 136 -32.32 -13.63 -22.30
C LEU A 136 -30.96 -13.01 -21.91
N LEU A 137 -29.91 -13.23 -22.71
CA LEU A 137 -28.55 -12.77 -22.46
C LEU A 137 -28.46 -11.28 -22.10
N PRO A 138 -29.11 -10.34 -22.84
CA PRO A 138 -29.02 -8.92 -22.50
C PRO A 138 -29.65 -8.57 -21.15
N GLN A 139 -30.74 -9.26 -20.77
CA GLN A 139 -31.44 -9.04 -19.50
C GLN A 139 -30.64 -9.59 -18.31
N LEU A 140 -30.01 -10.76 -18.48
CA LEU A 140 -29.13 -11.35 -17.46
C LEU A 140 -27.90 -10.47 -17.19
N THR A 141 -27.26 -9.97 -18.24
CA THR A 141 -26.12 -9.06 -18.13
C THR A 141 -26.52 -7.71 -17.52
N GLN A 142 -27.72 -7.19 -17.84
CA GLN A 142 -28.25 -5.96 -17.23
C GLN A 142 -28.52 -6.11 -15.73
N GLY A 143 -29.08 -7.23 -15.28
CA GLY A 143 -29.33 -7.49 -13.85
C GLY A 143 -28.05 -7.48 -13.01
N ILE A 144 -26.96 -8.05 -13.54
CA ILE A 144 -25.65 -8.05 -12.88
C ILE A 144 -25.02 -6.65 -12.86
N ASN A 145 -25.15 -5.90 -13.95
CA ASN A 145 -24.67 -4.51 -14.01
C ASN A 145 -25.46 -3.58 -13.07
N ALA A 146 -26.73 -3.86 -12.80
CA ALA A 146 -27.50 -3.16 -11.78
C ALA A 146 -27.02 -3.51 -10.35
N GLY A 147 -26.68 -4.78 -10.08
CA GLY A 147 -26.02 -5.19 -8.83
C GLY A 147 -24.64 -4.53 -8.64
N ARG A 148 -23.88 -4.34 -9.72
CA ARG A 148 -22.59 -3.63 -9.71
C ARG A 148 -22.71 -2.20 -9.17
N GLN A 149 -23.81 -1.48 -9.42
CA GLN A 149 -24.02 -0.11 -8.91
C GLN A 149 -24.34 -0.05 -7.41
N ASN A 150 -24.96 -1.10 -6.85
CA ASN A 150 -25.36 -1.18 -5.44
C ASN A 150 -24.30 -1.80 -4.51
N GLY A 151 -23.08 -1.99 -5.00
CA GLY A 151 -21.99 -2.43 -4.12
C GLY A 151 -21.85 -3.95 -3.93
N SER A 152 -22.65 -4.80 -4.61
CA SER A 152 -22.46 -6.27 -4.54
C SER A 152 -23.15 -7.05 -5.67
N ILE A 153 -22.57 -8.18 -6.13
CA ILE A 153 -23.22 -9.05 -7.13
C ILE A 153 -24.22 -9.98 -6.45
N LEU A 154 -23.86 -10.54 -5.29
CA LEU A 154 -24.75 -11.40 -4.51
C LEU A 154 -25.19 -10.76 -3.18
N GLY A 155 -24.47 -9.80 -2.62
CA GLY A 155 -24.72 -9.20 -1.31
C GLY A 155 -23.89 -9.83 -0.19
N LEU A 156 -22.82 -10.59 -0.51
CA LEU A 156 -22.07 -11.36 0.48
C LEU A 156 -21.09 -10.51 1.28
N GLN A 157 -20.85 -9.26 0.88
CA GLN A 157 -19.87 -8.36 1.51
C GLN A 157 -20.25 -7.91 2.93
N GLN A 158 -21.54 -7.88 3.29
CA GLN A 158 -21.98 -7.64 4.68
C GLN A 158 -21.65 -8.81 5.62
N SER A 159 -21.47 -10.01 5.05
CA SER A 159 -21.09 -11.24 5.74
C SER A 159 -19.60 -11.62 5.55
N ALA A 160 -18.88 -10.92 4.67
CA ALA A 160 -17.46 -11.10 4.34
C ALA A 160 -16.55 -10.60 5.46
N GLN A 161 -15.83 -11.53 6.10
CA GLN A 161 -14.65 -11.21 6.91
C GLN A 161 -13.42 -11.43 6.04
N THR A 162 -13.02 -10.43 5.27
CA THR A 162 -11.66 -10.36 4.73
C THR A 162 -10.68 -10.44 5.92
N PRO A 163 -9.59 -11.22 5.87
CA PRO A 163 -8.48 -11.04 6.78
C PRO A 163 -7.78 -9.73 6.40
N SER A 164 -8.38 -8.62 6.79
CA SER A 164 -7.64 -7.38 7.02
C SER A 164 -6.73 -7.58 8.22
N ALA A 165 -5.65 -6.80 8.26
CA ALA A 165 -4.81 -6.49 9.42
C ALA A 165 -5.58 -6.60 10.77
N PRO A 166 -4.91 -7.01 11.86
CA PRO A 166 -5.54 -7.43 13.11
C PRO A 166 -6.71 -6.51 13.46
N LYS A 167 -7.92 -7.07 13.53
CA LYS A 167 -9.11 -6.30 13.92
C LYS A 167 -8.77 -5.53 15.19
N HIS A 168 -8.78 -4.20 15.11
CA HIS A 168 -8.71 -3.30 16.25
C HIS A 168 -10.05 -3.34 16.99
N GLY A 169 -10.39 -4.53 17.48
CA GLY A 169 -11.48 -4.73 18.42
C GLY A 169 -10.97 -4.54 19.84
N VAL A 170 -11.92 -4.27 20.73
CA VAL A 170 -11.70 -4.17 22.17
C VAL A 170 -10.91 -5.39 22.66
N LYS A 171 -9.78 -5.14 23.34
CA LYS A 171 -8.96 -6.19 23.94
C LYS A 171 -9.60 -6.62 25.26
N ILE A 172 -10.24 -7.79 25.25
CA ILE A 172 -10.84 -8.38 26.46
C ILE A 172 -9.72 -9.07 27.23
N VAL A 173 -9.47 -8.62 28.46
CA VAL A 173 -8.37 -9.12 29.29
C VAL A 173 -8.90 -9.80 30.53
N SER A 174 -8.38 -11.01 30.77
CA SER A 174 -8.78 -11.85 31.91
C SER A 174 -7.65 -12.10 32.91
N ASN A 175 -6.41 -11.64 32.67
CA ASN A 175 -5.28 -11.86 33.57
C ASN A 175 -4.28 -10.67 33.57
N SER A 176 -3.48 -10.55 34.63
CA SER A 176 -2.54 -9.42 34.79
C SER A 176 -1.45 -9.37 33.72
N ALA A 177 -0.86 -10.50 33.33
CA ALA A 177 0.29 -10.49 32.43
C ALA A 177 -0.08 -9.93 31.05
N GLU A 178 -1.25 -10.30 30.54
CA GLU A 178 -1.79 -9.75 29.29
C GLU A 178 -2.13 -8.26 29.42
N PHE A 179 -2.71 -7.86 30.55
CA PHE A 179 -2.99 -6.46 30.85
C PHE A 179 -1.71 -5.60 30.81
N ASP A 180 -0.67 -6.04 31.50
CA ASP A 180 0.61 -5.36 31.58
C ASP A 180 1.28 -5.27 30.19
N ARG A 181 1.16 -6.32 29.36
CA ARG A 181 1.64 -6.31 27.98
C ARG A 181 0.95 -5.23 27.14
N LEU A 182 -0.38 -5.12 27.24
CA LEU A 182 -1.16 -4.13 26.48
C LEU A 182 -0.86 -2.70 26.96
N MET A 183 -0.78 -2.49 28.27
CA MET A 183 -0.41 -1.19 28.85
C MET A 183 1.01 -0.77 28.44
N ASN A 184 1.97 -1.71 28.43
CA ASN A 184 3.32 -1.45 27.94
C ASN A 184 3.34 -1.11 26.44
N GLY A 185 2.56 -1.82 25.62
CA GLY A 185 2.42 -1.51 24.20
C GLY A 185 1.81 -0.12 23.94
N ALA A 186 0.90 0.33 24.79
CA ALA A 186 0.26 1.64 24.68
C ALA A 186 1.07 2.80 25.28
N LYS A 187 2.24 2.54 25.87
CA LYS A 187 3.03 3.54 26.61
C LYS A 187 3.51 4.73 25.76
N ASN A 188 3.67 4.55 24.46
CA ASN A 188 4.04 5.63 23.53
C ASN A 188 2.83 6.31 22.86
N SER A 189 1.61 5.93 23.23
CA SER A 189 0.35 6.42 22.67
C SER A 189 -0.66 6.64 23.82
N CYS A 190 -1.86 6.06 23.73
CA CYS A 190 -2.87 6.08 24.77
C CYS A 190 -3.63 4.75 24.88
N ALA A 191 -4.20 4.52 26.06
CA ALA A 191 -5.06 3.39 26.35
C ALA A 191 -6.34 3.84 27.07
N VAL A 192 -7.42 3.11 26.82
CA VAL A 192 -8.69 3.29 27.52
C VAL A 192 -9.03 1.95 28.14
N VAL A 193 -9.29 1.91 29.45
CA VAL A 193 -9.60 0.69 30.18
C VAL A 193 -11.01 0.78 30.71
N PHE A 194 -11.88 -0.07 30.20
CA PHE A 194 -13.25 -0.23 30.67
C PHE A 194 -13.33 -1.39 31.68
N PHE A 195 -13.39 -1.04 32.96
CA PHE A 195 -13.70 -1.96 34.05
C PHE A 195 -15.21 -2.20 34.12
N THR A 196 -15.62 -3.45 33.89
CA THR A 196 -17.01 -3.86 33.71
C THR A 196 -17.36 -5.10 34.53
N SER A 197 -18.62 -5.53 34.45
CA SER A 197 -19.09 -6.84 34.88
C SER A 197 -20.20 -7.37 33.98
N ALA A 198 -20.22 -8.68 33.69
CA ALA A 198 -21.30 -9.33 32.96
C ALA A 198 -22.70 -9.13 33.60
N THR A 199 -22.75 -8.96 34.92
CA THR A 199 -24.00 -8.79 35.70
C THR A 199 -24.39 -7.33 35.91
N CYS A 200 -23.68 -6.37 35.32
CA CYS A 200 -23.93 -4.93 35.44
C CYS A 200 -24.83 -4.43 34.28
N PRO A 201 -26.12 -4.08 34.52
CA PRO A 201 -27.00 -3.58 33.46
C PRO A 201 -26.52 -2.25 32.84
N PRO A 202 -26.04 -1.25 33.60
CA PRO A 202 -25.50 -0.01 33.02
C PRO A 202 -24.31 -0.26 32.08
N CYS A 203 -23.49 -1.27 32.35
CA CYS A 203 -22.35 -1.62 31.52
C CYS A 203 -22.77 -2.09 30.11
N LYS A 204 -23.91 -2.80 30.01
CA LYS A 204 -24.45 -3.29 28.73
C LYS A 204 -24.83 -2.16 27.78
N VAL A 205 -25.17 -0.99 28.30
CA VAL A 205 -25.44 0.21 27.50
C VAL A 205 -24.17 0.70 26.80
N LEU A 206 -23.02 0.60 27.46
CA LEU A 206 -21.74 1.09 26.92
C LEU A 206 -21.04 0.10 25.98
N TYR A 207 -21.34 -1.20 26.05
CA TYR A 207 -20.68 -2.22 25.20
C TYR A 207 -20.69 -1.90 23.70
N PRO A 208 -21.85 -1.67 23.05
CA PRO A 208 -21.86 -1.39 21.61
C PRO A 208 -21.07 -0.11 21.27
N ILE A 209 -21.16 0.92 22.09
CA ILE A 209 -20.46 2.19 21.87
C ILE A 209 -18.95 2.02 22.04
N TYR A 210 -18.51 1.20 23.01
CA TYR A 210 -17.10 0.93 23.25
C TYR A 210 -16.49 0.08 22.14
N ASP A 211 -17.25 -0.87 21.60
CA ASP A 211 -16.86 -1.67 20.43
C ASP A 211 -16.78 -0.80 19.17
N GLU A 212 -17.79 0.05 18.91
CA GLU A 212 -17.79 1.06 17.83
C GLU A 212 -16.57 1.99 17.94
N LEU A 213 -16.27 2.49 19.14
CA LEU A 213 -15.13 3.38 19.37
C LEU A 213 -13.79 2.67 19.10
N ALA A 214 -13.67 1.39 19.44
CA ALA A 214 -12.45 0.63 19.15
C ALA A 214 -12.21 0.51 17.65
N GLU A 215 -13.29 0.29 16.89
CA GLU A 215 -13.24 0.26 15.43
C GLU A 215 -12.93 1.65 14.83
N GLU A 216 -13.55 2.73 15.34
CA GLU A 216 -13.31 4.09 14.86
C GLU A 216 -11.87 4.58 15.11
N VAL A 217 -11.33 4.32 16.30
CA VAL A 217 -9.98 4.81 16.66
C VAL A 217 -8.86 3.95 16.08
N GLY A 218 -9.13 2.67 15.81
CA GLY A 218 -8.15 1.74 15.23
C GLY A 218 -6.85 1.66 16.04
N ASP A 219 -5.72 1.81 15.37
CA ASP A 219 -4.37 1.82 15.97
C ASP A 219 -4.07 3.04 16.86
N LYS A 220 -4.91 4.09 16.82
CA LYS A 220 -4.61 5.35 17.52
C LYS A 220 -4.74 5.24 19.03
N ALA A 221 -5.53 4.28 19.54
CA ALA A 221 -5.70 4.03 20.97
C ALA A 221 -5.92 2.54 21.27
N THR A 222 -5.38 2.06 22.39
CA THR A 222 -5.63 0.68 22.84
C THR A 222 -6.86 0.65 23.74
N LEU A 223 -7.98 0.11 23.25
CA LEU A 223 -9.20 -0.07 24.05
C LEU A 223 -9.20 -1.45 24.72
N ILE A 224 -9.23 -1.46 26.05
CA ILE A 224 -9.15 -2.65 26.90
C ILE A 224 -10.46 -2.79 27.68
N LYS A 225 -10.94 -4.01 27.83
CA LYS A 225 -12.10 -4.34 28.67
C LYS A 225 -11.69 -5.37 29.71
N VAL A 226 -11.99 -5.09 30.98
CA VAL A 226 -11.65 -5.93 32.12
C VAL A 226 -12.93 -6.25 32.89
N ASP A 227 -13.36 -7.51 32.89
CA ASP A 227 -14.49 -7.95 33.70
C ASP A 227 -14.00 -8.29 35.12
N ILE A 228 -14.18 -7.36 36.06
CA ILE A 228 -13.68 -7.50 37.43
C ILE A 228 -14.47 -8.53 38.27
N ALA A 229 -15.60 -9.05 37.74
CA ALA A 229 -16.34 -10.13 38.38
C ALA A 229 -15.76 -11.51 38.06
N GLN A 230 -14.89 -11.62 37.06
CA GLN A 230 -14.12 -12.84 36.83
C GLN A 230 -12.99 -12.96 37.85
N PRO A 231 -12.85 -14.10 38.55
CA PRO A 231 -11.81 -14.29 39.57
C PRO A 231 -10.40 -13.99 39.07
N GLN A 232 -10.11 -14.30 37.81
CA GLN A 232 -8.79 -14.13 37.20
C GLN A 232 -8.41 -12.65 36.96
N ALA A 233 -9.40 -11.77 36.80
CA ALA A 233 -9.21 -10.34 36.53
C ALA A 233 -9.40 -9.46 37.78
N HIS A 234 -9.80 -10.05 38.90
CA HIS A 234 -10.06 -9.34 40.16
C HIS A 234 -8.83 -8.58 40.70
N GLU A 235 -7.63 -9.14 40.49
CA GLU A 235 -6.37 -8.51 40.87
C GLU A 235 -6.15 -7.17 40.14
N ILE A 236 -6.51 -7.10 38.84
CA ILE A 236 -6.39 -5.88 38.04
C ILE A 236 -7.34 -4.81 38.60
N GLY A 237 -8.60 -5.18 38.88
CA GLY A 237 -9.56 -4.26 39.50
C GLY A 237 -9.09 -3.74 40.86
N SER A 238 -8.46 -4.59 41.66
CA SER A 238 -7.88 -4.21 42.96
C SER A 238 -6.71 -3.24 42.81
N ARG A 239 -5.81 -3.51 41.85
CA ARG A 239 -4.65 -2.66 41.54
C ARG A 239 -5.05 -1.24 41.19
N TYR A 240 -6.11 -1.08 40.42
CA TYR A 240 -6.66 0.22 40.02
C TYR A 240 -7.74 0.77 40.96
N SER A 241 -7.91 0.15 42.14
CA SER A 241 -8.87 0.56 43.18
C SER A 241 -10.30 0.73 42.68
N ILE A 242 -10.76 -0.17 41.80
CA ILE A 242 -12.09 -0.12 41.19
C ILE A 242 -13.16 -0.53 42.20
N ARG A 243 -14.05 0.42 42.55
CA ARG A 243 -15.11 0.23 43.56
C ARG A 243 -16.51 0.07 42.98
N ALA A 244 -16.71 0.40 41.71
CA ALA A 244 -17.99 0.32 41.02
C ALA A 244 -17.79 0.00 39.54
N THR A 245 -18.80 -0.61 38.92
CA THR A 245 -18.87 -0.80 37.47
C THR A 245 -20.12 -0.10 36.93
N PRO A 246 -20.07 0.52 35.73
CA PRO A 246 -18.90 0.71 34.88
C PRO A 246 -17.94 1.77 35.44
N THR A 247 -16.63 1.53 35.31
CA THR A 247 -15.58 2.55 35.53
C THR A 247 -14.66 2.55 34.32
N ILE A 248 -14.35 3.72 33.79
CA ILE A 248 -13.42 3.89 32.68
C ILE A 248 -12.23 4.71 33.18
N VAL A 249 -11.03 4.27 32.81
CA VAL A 249 -9.77 4.95 33.11
C VAL A 249 -9.02 5.13 31.79
N THR A 250 -8.58 6.35 31.51
CA THR A 250 -7.77 6.69 30.32
C THR A 250 -6.32 6.88 30.74
N PHE A 251 -5.43 6.47 29.86
CA PHE A 251 -3.99 6.59 30.04
C PHE A 251 -3.39 7.29 28.83
N LEU A 252 -2.59 8.31 29.06
CA LEU A 252 -1.81 9.00 28.04
C LEU A 252 -0.33 8.81 28.36
N ARG A 253 0.42 8.26 27.42
CA ARG A 253 1.88 8.02 27.57
C ARG A 253 2.27 7.24 28.82
N GLY A 254 1.40 6.31 29.24
CA GLY A 254 1.60 5.47 30.43
C GLY A 254 1.15 6.09 31.75
N GLU A 255 0.72 7.35 31.76
CA GLU A 255 0.18 8.02 32.95
C GLU A 255 -1.35 8.06 32.91
N GLU A 256 -2.00 7.95 34.08
CA GLU A 256 -3.46 8.10 34.18
C GLU A 256 -3.84 9.55 33.83
N GLU A 257 -4.67 9.71 32.79
CA GLU A 257 -5.10 11.02 32.30
C GLU A 257 -6.46 11.42 32.89
N ASN A 258 -7.42 10.50 32.91
CA ASN A 258 -8.76 10.75 33.42
C ASN A 258 -9.43 9.45 33.92
N ARG A 259 -10.45 9.61 34.77
CA ARG A 259 -11.22 8.51 35.37
C ARG A 259 -12.65 8.95 35.68
N TRP A 260 -13.62 8.12 35.31
CA TRP A 260 -15.01 8.32 35.69
C TRP A 260 -15.77 7.00 35.85
N SER A 261 -16.89 7.06 36.55
CA SER A 261 -17.79 5.93 36.76
C SER A 261 -19.21 6.28 36.30
N GLY A 262 -19.97 5.26 35.89
CA GLY A 262 -21.34 5.43 35.39
C GLY A 262 -21.48 5.24 33.89
N ALA A 263 -22.70 4.95 33.45
CA ALA A 263 -23.02 4.72 32.04
C ALA A 263 -23.39 6.02 31.35
N ASP A 264 -22.38 6.73 30.85
CA ASP A 264 -22.55 7.95 30.05
C ASP A 264 -21.90 7.79 28.65
N PRO A 265 -22.71 7.46 27.63
CA PRO A 265 -22.27 7.37 26.24
C PRO A 265 -21.58 8.63 25.69
N ALA A 266 -22.07 9.82 26.07
CA ALA A 266 -21.57 11.07 25.52
C ALA A 266 -20.21 11.40 26.11
N ALA A 267 -20.06 11.25 27.43
CA ALA A 267 -18.78 11.40 28.10
C ALA A 267 -17.74 10.40 27.59
N LEU A 268 -18.15 9.14 27.37
CA LEU A 268 -17.25 8.12 26.81
C LEU A 268 -16.72 8.53 25.42
N ARG A 269 -17.59 8.90 24.48
CA ARG A 269 -17.16 9.34 23.15
C ARG A 269 -16.27 10.58 23.21
N GLY A 270 -16.68 11.60 23.97
CA GLY A 270 -15.93 12.86 24.09
C GLY A 270 -14.53 12.67 24.69
N ASN A 271 -14.41 11.90 25.78
CA ASN A 271 -13.14 11.65 26.44
C ASN A 271 -12.20 10.81 25.57
N VAL A 272 -12.71 9.78 24.88
CA VAL A 272 -11.88 8.95 23.97
C VAL A 272 -11.38 9.77 22.79
N GLN A 273 -12.22 10.61 22.18
CA GLN A 273 -11.81 11.50 21.08
C GLN A 273 -10.75 12.52 21.54
N LEU A 274 -10.95 13.13 22.71
CA LEU A 274 -9.98 14.07 23.29
C LEU A 274 -8.64 13.38 23.59
N LEU A 275 -8.68 12.19 24.19
CA LEU A 275 -7.48 11.39 24.48
C LEU A 275 -6.70 11.06 23.20
N VAL A 276 -7.38 10.62 22.14
CA VAL A 276 -6.76 10.35 20.83
C VAL A 276 -6.13 11.61 20.27
N GLN A 277 -6.79 12.77 20.38
CA GLN A 277 -6.24 14.05 19.93
C GLN A 277 -5.03 14.50 20.77
N MET A 278 -5.01 14.22 22.07
CA MET A 278 -3.86 14.50 22.94
C MET A 278 -2.68 13.57 22.66
N ALA A 279 -2.96 12.30 22.34
CA ALA A 279 -1.96 11.32 21.94
C ALA A 279 -1.38 11.61 20.56
N HIS A 280 -2.24 12.04 19.62
CA HIS A 280 -1.91 12.31 18.22
C HIS A 280 -2.38 13.72 17.83
N PRO A 281 -1.68 14.78 18.30
CA PRO A 281 -2.07 16.14 17.97
C PRO A 281 -2.00 16.37 16.47
N VAL A 282 -3.07 16.95 15.92
CA VAL A 282 -3.14 17.40 14.52
C VAL A 282 -1.94 18.30 14.24
N HIS A 283 -1.11 17.93 13.26
CA HIS A 283 0.09 18.69 12.92
C HIS A 283 -0.30 20.11 12.49
N PRO A 284 0.43 21.18 12.89
CA PRO A 284 0.08 22.56 12.53
C PRO A 284 -0.17 22.79 11.03
N HIS A 285 0.59 22.10 10.18
CA HIS A 285 0.41 22.10 8.71
C HIS A 285 -0.97 21.60 8.24
N GLU A 286 -1.64 20.70 8.95
CA GLU A 286 -2.98 20.21 8.59
C GLU A 286 -4.07 21.26 8.75
N ARG A 287 -3.81 22.34 9.50
CA ARG A 287 -4.73 23.48 9.67
C ARG A 287 -4.59 24.52 8.56
N LEU A 288 -3.61 24.36 7.67
CA LEU A 288 -3.32 25.29 6.59
C LEU A 288 -4.04 24.91 5.30
N ARG A 289 -4.19 25.89 4.40
CA ARG A 289 -4.79 25.66 3.08
C ARG A 289 -3.74 25.10 2.11
N LEU A 290 -3.46 23.81 2.24
CA LEU A 290 -2.46 23.09 1.45
C LEU A 290 -3.08 21.94 0.64
N PRO A 291 -3.96 22.21 -0.35
CA PRO A 291 -4.66 21.17 -1.10
C PRO A 291 -3.73 20.17 -1.80
N THR A 292 -2.54 20.59 -2.22
CA THR A 292 -1.56 19.72 -2.88
C THR A 292 -0.97 18.71 -1.90
N PHE A 293 -0.72 19.15 -0.66
CA PHE A 293 -0.02 18.35 0.35
C PHE A 293 -0.94 17.65 1.35
N ALA A 294 -2.21 18.05 1.45
CA ALA A 294 -3.18 17.46 2.37
C ALA A 294 -3.52 16.00 2.03
N ASN A 295 -3.43 15.60 0.75
CA ASN A 295 -3.71 14.23 0.34
C ASN A 295 -2.50 13.31 0.60
N SER A 296 -2.72 12.18 1.26
CA SER A 296 -1.69 11.16 1.53
C SER A 296 -1.40 10.23 0.33
N ASN A 297 -2.20 10.28 -0.75
CA ASN A 297 -2.11 9.35 -1.88
C ASN A 297 -1.08 9.74 -2.97
N ALA A 298 -0.04 10.50 -2.63
CA ALA A 298 1.04 10.80 -3.57
C ALA A 298 1.76 9.51 -3.99
N LYS A 299 1.83 9.24 -5.29
CA LYS A 299 2.54 8.10 -5.85
C LYS A 299 3.95 8.51 -6.28
N PRO A 300 4.96 7.63 -6.16
CA PRO A 300 6.29 7.93 -6.64
C PRO A 300 6.33 8.13 -8.16
N VAL A 301 7.22 9.00 -8.60
CA VAL A 301 7.53 9.24 -10.02
C VAL A 301 8.50 8.17 -10.50
N LEU A 302 8.10 7.41 -11.51
CA LEU A 302 8.91 6.35 -12.12
C LEU A 302 9.24 6.70 -13.58
N TYR A 303 10.46 6.40 -14.01
CA TYR A 303 10.95 6.53 -15.38
C TYR A 303 10.99 5.15 -16.05
N ALA A 304 9.79 4.61 -16.35
CA ALA A 304 9.62 3.26 -16.89
C ALA A 304 9.71 3.18 -18.44
N LYS A 305 9.83 4.33 -19.13
CA LYS A 305 9.82 4.39 -20.59
C LYS A 305 11.08 3.73 -21.16
N VAL A 306 10.88 2.71 -22.01
CA VAL A 306 11.97 2.01 -22.69
C VAL A 306 12.46 2.84 -23.89
N PRO A 307 13.77 3.09 -24.03
CA PRO A 307 14.34 3.81 -25.18
C PRO A 307 14.31 2.91 -26.43
N PRO A 308 14.52 3.47 -27.64
CA PRO A 308 14.70 2.65 -28.84
C PRO A 308 15.94 1.75 -28.71
N LEU A 309 15.72 0.48 -28.38
CA LEU A 309 16.79 -0.46 -27.99
C LEU A 309 17.82 -0.65 -29.10
N ASP A 310 17.39 -0.73 -30.37
CA ASP A 310 18.31 -0.87 -31.50
C ASP A 310 19.30 0.30 -31.60
N LYS A 311 18.82 1.53 -31.38
CA LYS A 311 19.68 2.73 -31.39
C LYS A 311 20.63 2.74 -30.18
N LEU A 312 20.18 2.22 -29.04
CA LEU A 312 20.98 2.16 -27.83
C LEU A 312 22.12 1.15 -27.98
N LEU A 313 21.86 -0.02 -28.56
CA LEU A 313 22.86 -1.06 -28.83
C LEU A 313 23.93 -0.58 -29.81
N VAL A 314 23.54 0.15 -30.86
CA VAL A 314 24.52 0.75 -31.79
C VAL A 314 25.47 1.72 -31.07
N LYS A 315 24.96 2.51 -30.12
CA LYS A 315 25.78 3.44 -29.32
C LYS A 315 26.70 2.72 -28.31
N MET A 316 26.30 1.55 -27.85
CA MET A 316 27.05 0.75 -26.89
C MET A 316 28.26 0.04 -27.54
N GLY A 317 28.22 -0.17 -28.85
CA GLY A 317 29.26 -0.85 -29.63
C GLY A 317 29.05 -2.37 -29.67
N ASP A 318 29.48 -2.99 -30.78
CA ASP A 318 29.20 -4.40 -31.09
C ASP A 318 29.70 -5.38 -30.02
N GLU A 319 30.86 -5.13 -29.42
CA GLU A 319 31.46 -6.02 -28.43
C GLU A 319 30.60 -6.12 -27.16
N VAL A 320 30.15 -4.98 -26.65
CA VAL A 320 29.33 -4.90 -25.44
C VAL A 320 27.89 -5.31 -25.75
N ALA A 321 27.36 -4.90 -26.89
CA ALA A 321 26.01 -5.26 -27.32
C ALA A 321 25.82 -6.77 -27.44
N ARG A 322 26.85 -7.53 -27.85
CA ARG A 322 26.77 -9.00 -28.02
C ARG A 322 26.90 -9.79 -26.71
N LYS A 323 27.17 -9.15 -25.57
CA LYS A 323 27.25 -9.83 -24.28
C LYS A 323 25.92 -10.56 -23.98
N PRO A 324 25.95 -11.84 -23.52
CA PRO A 324 24.74 -12.60 -23.23
C PRO A 324 23.77 -11.89 -22.28
N GLU A 325 24.32 -11.19 -21.29
CA GLU A 325 23.57 -10.46 -20.26
C GLU A 325 22.82 -9.26 -20.86
N VAL A 326 23.46 -8.54 -21.78
CA VAL A 326 22.84 -7.41 -22.50
C VAL A 326 21.72 -7.92 -23.42
N GLN A 327 21.93 -9.05 -24.11
CA GLN A 327 20.91 -9.65 -24.96
C GLN A 327 19.72 -10.21 -24.16
N ALA A 328 19.99 -10.82 -23.01
CA ALA A 328 18.94 -11.27 -22.09
C ALA A 328 18.10 -10.08 -21.58
N LEU A 329 18.77 -8.99 -21.20
CA LEU A 329 18.10 -7.78 -20.73
C LEU A 329 17.28 -7.10 -21.83
N LYS A 330 17.81 -7.03 -23.05
CA LYS A 330 17.09 -6.55 -24.24
C LYS A 330 15.81 -7.36 -24.46
N LYS A 331 15.94 -8.68 -24.51
CA LYS A 331 14.79 -9.58 -24.72
C LYS A 331 13.75 -9.41 -23.62
N TYR A 332 14.16 -9.37 -22.36
CA TYR A 332 13.26 -9.12 -21.24
C TYR A 332 12.49 -7.80 -21.39
N LEU A 333 13.16 -6.71 -21.79
CA LEU A 333 12.50 -5.41 -21.99
C LEU A 333 11.54 -5.42 -23.18
N GLU A 334 11.85 -6.16 -24.25
CA GLU A 334 10.96 -6.35 -25.41
C GLU A 334 9.72 -7.16 -25.04
N ASP A 335 9.91 -8.29 -24.36
CA ASP A 335 8.83 -9.16 -23.88
C ASP A 335 7.93 -8.38 -22.90
N ARG A 336 8.51 -7.60 -21.99
CA ARG A 336 7.76 -6.73 -21.06
C ARG A 336 6.94 -5.67 -21.78
N ALA A 337 7.50 -5.04 -22.80
CA ALA A 337 6.79 -4.01 -23.56
C ALA A 337 5.64 -4.58 -24.39
N LYS A 338 5.74 -5.84 -24.82
CA LYS A 338 4.76 -6.50 -25.68
C LYS A 338 3.68 -7.25 -24.89
N ASP A 339 4.10 -8.09 -23.94
CA ASP A 339 3.26 -9.09 -23.28
C ASP A 339 2.94 -8.72 -21.82
N GLY A 340 3.53 -7.64 -21.29
CA GLY A 340 3.31 -7.14 -19.92
C GLY A 340 4.29 -7.70 -18.88
N LEU A 341 4.15 -7.24 -17.63
CA LEU A 341 5.07 -7.61 -16.53
C LEU A 341 4.98 -9.10 -16.13
N SER A 342 3.78 -9.67 -16.11
CA SER A 342 3.52 -11.02 -15.61
C SER A 342 4.07 -12.14 -16.51
N SER A 343 4.25 -11.87 -17.79
CA SER A 343 4.70 -12.82 -18.81
C SER A 343 6.20 -12.69 -19.13
N ALA A 344 6.81 -11.54 -18.82
CA ALA A 344 8.23 -11.30 -19.06
C ALA A 344 9.11 -12.09 -18.08
N VAL A 345 10.00 -12.92 -18.64
CA VAL A 345 10.96 -13.72 -17.88
C VAL A 345 12.12 -12.83 -17.42
N ILE A 346 12.25 -12.68 -16.10
CA ILE A 346 13.31 -11.89 -15.47
C ILE A 346 14.69 -12.47 -15.84
N PRO A 347 15.68 -11.64 -16.22
CA PRO A 347 17.03 -12.11 -16.50
C PRO A 347 17.73 -12.64 -15.23
N GLU A 348 18.77 -13.45 -15.39
CA GLU A 348 19.56 -13.92 -14.25
C GLU A 348 20.19 -12.74 -13.48
N MET A 349 19.72 -12.52 -12.25
CA MET A 349 20.04 -11.32 -11.48
C MET A 349 21.52 -11.21 -11.11
N ASN A 350 22.18 -12.32 -10.78
CA ASN A 350 23.63 -12.34 -10.50
C ASN A 350 24.46 -11.90 -11.71
N HIS A 351 24.03 -12.28 -12.92
CA HIS A 351 24.69 -11.86 -14.16
C HIS A 351 24.43 -10.38 -14.44
N LEU A 352 23.23 -9.87 -14.15
CA LEU A 352 22.93 -8.45 -14.26
C LEU A 352 23.76 -7.61 -13.26
N SER A 353 23.89 -8.04 -12.01
CA SER A 353 24.76 -7.40 -11.00
C SER A 353 26.20 -7.32 -11.49
N SER A 354 26.72 -8.42 -12.04
CA SER A 354 28.09 -8.49 -12.55
C SER A 354 28.28 -7.60 -13.78
N LEU A 355 27.34 -7.64 -14.74
CA LEU A 355 27.35 -6.77 -15.92
C LEU A 355 27.43 -5.29 -15.53
N VAL A 356 26.60 -4.84 -14.59
CA VAL A 356 26.56 -3.42 -14.18
C VAL A 356 27.86 -3.01 -13.49
N ARG A 357 28.35 -3.80 -12.52
CA ARG A 357 29.60 -3.50 -11.81
C ARG A 357 30.82 -3.52 -12.74
N ASP A 358 30.94 -4.53 -13.59
CA ASP A 358 32.02 -4.64 -14.57
C ASP A 358 31.96 -3.48 -15.58
N SER A 359 30.76 -3.06 -15.97
CA SER A 359 30.60 -1.97 -16.94
C SER A 359 31.10 -0.63 -16.39
N VAL A 360 30.88 -0.35 -15.11
CA VAL A 360 31.37 0.89 -14.47
C VAL A 360 32.90 0.96 -14.47
N THR A 361 33.59 -0.19 -14.36
CA THR A 361 35.06 -0.24 -14.31
C THR A 361 35.72 -0.37 -15.68
N THR A 362 35.05 -0.99 -16.65
CA THR A 362 35.66 -1.36 -17.94
C THR A 362 35.23 -0.47 -19.11
N LEU A 363 34.03 0.12 -19.08
CA LEU A 363 33.52 0.92 -20.19
C LEU A 363 33.98 2.38 -20.11
N SER A 364 34.11 3.02 -21.27
CA SER A 364 34.27 4.47 -21.33
C SER A 364 33.03 5.18 -20.77
N ILE A 365 33.24 6.30 -20.09
CA ILE A 365 32.18 7.14 -19.50
C ILE A 365 31.14 7.58 -20.54
N ASP A 366 31.56 7.75 -21.80
CA ASP A 366 30.70 8.17 -22.91
C ASP A 366 29.68 7.11 -23.34
N ILE A 367 29.98 5.83 -23.08
CA ILE A 367 29.11 4.70 -23.44
C ILE A 367 28.42 4.07 -22.23
N LEU A 368 28.94 4.29 -21.01
CA LEU A 368 28.40 3.72 -19.77
C LEU A 368 26.91 4.02 -19.58
N PHE A 369 26.44 5.19 -20.02
CA PHE A 369 25.02 5.55 -19.93
C PHE A 369 24.11 4.50 -20.59
N THR A 370 24.58 3.77 -21.61
CA THR A 370 23.77 2.77 -22.30
C THR A 370 23.42 1.58 -21.41
N ILE A 371 24.36 1.11 -20.59
CA ILE A 371 24.13 0.03 -19.62
C ILE A 371 23.26 0.52 -18.47
N VAL A 372 23.54 1.74 -17.97
CA VAL A 372 22.73 2.35 -16.90
C VAL A 372 21.30 2.60 -17.37
N ASP A 373 21.09 2.97 -18.64
CA ASP A 373 19.76 3.20 -19.21
C ASP A 373 18.94 1.90 -19.35
N LEU A 374 19.59 0.79 -19.71
CA LEU A 374 18.96 -0.54 -19.67
C LEU A 374 18.63 -0.97 -18.24
N PHE A 375 19.57 -0.75 -17.31
CA PHE A 375 19.39 -1.10 -15.90
C PHE A 375 18.28 -0.26 -15.24
N ARG A 376 18.21 1.04 -15.54
CA ARG A 376 17.08 1.92 -15.19
C ARG A 376 15.77 1.29 -15.60
N CYS A 377 15.66 0.85 -16.86
CA CYS A 377 14.41 0.27 -17.37
C CYS A 377 14.05 -1.01 -16.60
N ALA A 378 15.03 -1.85 -16.27
CA ALA A 378 14.82 -3.07 -15.49
C ALA A 378 14.29 -2.77 -14.09
N LEU A 379 14.87 -1.80 -13.40
CA LEU A 379 14.47 -1.39 -12.04
C LEU A 379 13.06 -0.80 -11.93
N SER A 380 12.40 -0.47 -13.04
CA SER A 380 10.98 -0.08 -12.97
C SER A 380 10.05 -1.28 -12.71
N ASP A 381 10.56 -2.51 -12.81
CA ASP A 381 9.86 -3.72 -12.37
C ASP A 381 10.11 -3.95 -10.87
N PRO A 382 9.06 -3.98 -10.03
CA PRO A 382 9.21 -4.15 -8.58
C PRO A 382 9.96 -5.42 -8.18
N ARG A 383 9.93 -6.49 -9.01
CA ARG A 383 10.65 -7.75 -8.75
C ARG A 383 12.16 -7.58 -8.90
N VAL A 384 12.58 -6.85 -9.93
CA VAL A 384 14.00 -6.53 -10.16
C VAL A 384 14.47 -5.54 -9.10
N SER A 385 13.69 -4.49 -8.86
CA SER A 385 14.02 -3.50 -7.82
C SER A 385 14.11 -4.14 -6.43
N GLY A 386 13.19 -5.04 -6.09
CA GLY A 386 13.21 -5.77 -4.82
C GLY A 386 14.50 -6.59 -4.63
N TYR A 387 14.96 -7.29 -5.66
CA TYR A 387 16.23 -8.03 -5.60
C TYR A 387 17.43 -7.12 -5.27
N PHE A 388 17.52 -5.95 -5.92
CA PHE A 388 18.62 -5.00 -5.66
C PHE A 388 18.47 -4.22 -4.35
N ALA A 389 17.27 -4.15 -3.77
CA ALA A 389 17.06 -3.64 -2.42
C ALA A 389 17.63 -4.60 -1.37
N GLU A 390 17.51 -5.91 -1.60
CA GLU A 390 18.02 -6.94 -0.66
C GLU A 390 19.49 -7.33 -0.93
N GLU A 391 20.12 -6.76 -1.97
CA GLU A 391 21.51 -7.02 -2.28
C GLU A 391 22.43 -6.53 -1.15
N LYS A 392 23.34 -7.39 -0.70
CA LYS A 392 24.25 -7.07 0.41
C LYS A 392 25.04 -5.79 0.12
N ASN A 393 24.94 -4.81 1.03
CA ASN A 393 25.56 -3.49 0.91
C ASN A 393 25.13 -2.70 -0.33
N HIS A 394 24.08 -3.13 -1.05
CA HIS A 394 23.60 -2.49 -2.27
C HIS A 394 24.71 -2.32 -3.33
N GLU A 395 25.63 -3.28 -3.40
CA GLU A 395 26.92 -3.15 -4.10
C GLU A 395 26.76 -2.70 -5.57
N THR A 396 25.80 -3.26 -6.29
CA THR A 396 25.57 -2.96 -7.70
C THR A 396 25.09 -1.53 -7.90
N VAL A 397 24.02 -1.12 -7.21
CA VAL A 397 23.48 0.23 -7.37
C VAL A 397 24.45 1.29 -6.83
N ARG A 398 25.14 1.00 -5.71
CA ARG A 398 26.13 1.91 -5.13
C ARG A 398 27.32 2.12 -6.04
N THR A 399 27.80 1.07 -6.72
CA THR A 399 28.90 1.22 -7.68
C THR A 399 28.57 2.25 -8.76
N VAL A 400 27.32 2.28 -9.26
CA VAL A 400 26.88 3.29 -10.24
C VAL A 400 26.74 4.68 -9.60
N LEU A 401 26.08 4.77 -8.43
CA LEU A 401 25.85 6.04 -7.74
C LEU A 401 27.18 6.71 -7.35
N ASP A 402 28.06 5.97 -6.68
CA ASP A 402 29.36 6.46 -6.19
C ASP A 402 30.25 6.88 -7.38
N PHE A 403 30.27 6.10 -8.46
CA PHE A 403 31.01 6.46 -9.67
C PHE A 403 30.51 7.79 -10.25
N VAL A 404 29.20 7.93 -10.47
CA VAL A 404 28.61 9.13 -11.07
C VAL A 404 28.78 10.36 -10.17
N ASN A 405 28.63 10.20 -8.86
CA ASN A 405 28.81 11.30 -7.90
C ASN A 405 30.25 11.83 -7.85
N GLN A 406 31.25 10.97 -8.07
CA GLN A 406 32.66 11.39 -8.09
C GLN A 406 33.07 12.12 -9.39
N GLN A 407 32.25 12.06 -10.46
CA GLN A 407 32.59 12.69 -11.74
C GLN A 407 32.21 14.18 -11.77
N SER A 408 33.22 15.06 -11.66
CA SER A 408 33.04 16.52 -11.80
C SER A 408 32.59 16.93 -13.22
N GLY A 409 32.95 16.15 -14.24
CA GLY A 409 32.58 16.35 -15.65
C GLY A 409 31.66 15.25 -16.19
N CYS A 410 30.73 14.76 -15.37
CA CYS A 410 29.83 13.66 -15.77
C CYS A 410 29.04 14.01 -17.05
N PRO A 411 29.07 13.16 -18.09
CA PRO A 411 28.26 13.38 -19.28
C PRO A 411 26.77 13.50 -18.95
N TYR A 412 26.09 14.47 -19.58
CA TYR A 412 24.67 14.75 -19.38
C TYR A 412 23.80 13.47 -19.45
N ALA A 413 24.03 12.64 -20.47
CA ALA A 413 23.25 11.42 -20.65
C ALA A 413 23.39 10.45 -19.48
N LEU A 414 24.62 10.25 -18.97
CA LEU A 414 24.90 9.37 -17.84
C LEU A 414 24.25 9.91 -16.56
N ARG A 415 24.46 11.20 -16.24
CA ARG A 415 23.84 11.83 -15.07
C ARG A 415 22.31 11.71 -15.09
N LEU A 416 21.70 11.99 -16.24
CA LEU A 416 20.25 11.93 -16.41
C LEU A 416 19.71 10.51 -16.19
N VAL A 417 20.28 9.50 -16.84
CA VAL A 417 19.77 8.12 -16.70
C VAL A 417 20.01 7.57 -15.30
N THR A 418 21.07 7.98 -14.60
CA THR A 418 21.32 7.60 -13.20
C THR A 418 20.30 8.22 -12.24
N LEU A 419 19.90 9.47 -12.43
CA LEU A 419 18.80 10.09 -11.67
C LEU A 419 17.48 9.36 -11.89
N GLN A 420 17.18 9.03 -13.13
CA GLN A 420 15.98 8.29 -13.50
C GLN A 420 16.02 6.84 -12.98
N MET A 421 17.21 6.22 -12.93
CA MET A 421 17.45 4.90 -12.34
C MET A 421 17.11 4.94 -10.85
N ALA A 422 17.61 5.95 -10.13
CA ALA A 422 17.33 6.11 -8.70
C ALA A 422 15.85 6.42 -8.42
N CYS A 423 15.15 7.12 -9.32
CA CYS A 423 13.70 7.26 -9.21
C CYS A 423 12.97 5.91 -9.25
N ASN A 424 13.48 4.96 -10.05
CA ASN A 424 12.88 3.62 -10.18
C ASN A 424 13.11 2.71 -8.97
N PHE A 425 14.01 3.05 -8.04
CA PHE A 425 14.11 2.34 -6.76
C PHE A 425 12.77 2.32 -6.02
N PHE A 426 11.98 3.39 -6.17
CA PHE A 426 10.66 3.54 -5.56
C PHE A 426 9.54 2.78 -6.28
N SER A 427 9.88 1.86 -7.21
CA SER A 427 8.91 0.90 -7.76
C SER A 427 8.46 -0.13 -6.73
N THR A 428 9.20 -0.29 -5.63
CA THR A 428 8.91 -1.19 -4.52
C THR A 428 9.12 -0.48 -3.16
N PRO A 429 8.29 -0.76 -2.14
CA PRO A 429 8.49 -0.20 -0.80
C PRO A 429 9.77 -0.73 -0.11
N LEU A 430 10.30 -1.88 -0.53
CA LEU A 430 11.51 -2.46 0.07
C LEU A 430 12.73 -1.53 -0.12
N PHE A 431 12.92 -1.01 -1.33
CA PHE A 431 14.06 -0.14 -1.62
C PHE A 431 13.94 1.20 -0.89
N SER A 432 12.74 1.75 -0.77
CA SER A 432 12.54 2.98 -0.01
C SER A 432 12.88 2.78 1.47
N ASP A 433 12.49 1.65 2.06
CA ASP A 433 12.82 1.33 3.46
C ASP A 433 14.34 1.17 3.64
N GLU A 434 15.03 0.54 2.68
CA GLU A 434 16.49 0.37 2.72
C GLU A 434 17.25 1.70 2.52
N ILE A 435 16.77 2.62 1.68
CA ILE A 435 17.33 3.97 1.59
C ILE A 435 17.21 4.70 2.93
N MET A 436 16.12 4.54 3.67
CA MET A 436 15.98 5.16 5.00
C MET A 436 16.86 4.49 6.06
N ARG A 437 17.23 3.22 5.90
CA ARG A 437 18.02 2.46 6.88
C ARG A 437 19.53 2.55 6.64
N ASP A 438 19.98 2.36 5.40
CA ASP A 438 21.40 2.29 5.07
C ASP A 438 21.99 3.69 4.81
N ASN A 439 22.86 4.14 5.72
CA ASN A 439 23.48 5.47 5.63
C ASN A 439 24.30 5.66 4.35
N SER A 440 24.94 4.61 3.83
CA SER A 440 25.84 4.74 2.68
C SER A 440 25.06 4.92 1.38
N LEU A 441 24.02 4.09 1.19
CA LEU A 441 23.08 4.22 0.09
C LEU A 441 22.36 5.57 0.16
N ARG A 442 21.86 5.95 1.34
CA ARG A 442 21.18 7.23 1.54
C ARG A 442 22.05 8.42 1.15
N SER A 443 23.29 8.46 1.65
CA SER A 443 24.25 9.53 1.34
C SER A 443 24.53 9.62 -0.16
N ALA A 444 24.67 8.47 -0.84
CA ALA A 444 24.89 8.45 -2.29
C ALA A 444 23.68 8.97 -3.09
N VAL A 445 22.46 8.65 -2.66
CA VAL A 445 21.23 9.16 -3.28
C VAL A 445 21.06 10.66 -3.02
N ILE A 446 21.29 11.12 -1.79
CA ILE A 446 21.23 12.54 -1.43
C ILE A 446 22.22 13.36 -2.25
N LEU A 447 23.48 12.91 -2.32
CA LEU A 447 24.51 13.58 -3.11
C LEU A 447 24.15 13.63 -4.60
N LEU A 448 23.50 12.59 -5.13
CA LEU A 448 23.01 12.57 -6.51
C LEU A 448 21.91 13.62 -6.74
N VAL A 449 20.99 13.79 -5.78
CA VAL A 449 19.96 14.85 -5.81
C VAL A 449 20.62 16.23 -5.72
N SER A 450 21.41 16.49 -4.68
CA SER A 450 22.04 17.80 -4.43
C SER A 450 22.89 18.24 -5.63
N SER A 451 23.72 17.34 -6.17
CA SER A 451 24.57 17.66 -7.33
C SER A 451 23.79 17.88 -8.62
N SER A 452 22.60 17.27 -8.79
CA SER A 452 21.76 17.48 -9.98
C SER A 452 21.23 18.90 -10.09
N PHE A 453 21.04 19.58 -8.96
CA PHE A 453 20.55 20.95 -8.92
C PHE A 453 21.61 21.98 -9.31
N LEU A 454 22.89 21.62 -9.24
CA LEU A 454 24.02 22.45 -9.67
C LEU A 454 24.18 22.47 -11.20
N ASP A 455 23.49 21.60 -11.95
CA ASP A 455 23.54 21.60 -13.42
C ASP A 455 22.69 22.75 -13.98
N GLU A 456 23.32 23.91 -14.22
CA GLU A 456 22.67 25.08 -14.82
C GLU A 456 22.28 24.86 -16.30
N SER A 457 23.02 23.99 -17.00
CA SER A 457 22.93 23.82 -18.45
C SER A 457 21.72 22.99 -18.87
N HIS A 458 21.32 22.00 -18.06
CA HIS A 458 20.31 21.02 -18.44
C HIS A 458 19.12 21.00 -17.47
N ASN A 459 17.99 21.54 -17.92
CA ASN A 459 16.74 21.50 -17.14
C ASN A 459 16.27 20.06 -16.82
N ASN A 460 16.46 19.11 -17.74
CA ASN A 460 16.03 17.72 -17.56
C ASN A 460 16.73 17.02 -16.39
N VAL A 461 17.99 17.40 -16.11
CA VAL A 461 18.73 16.90 -14.93
C VAL A 461 18.05 17.42 -13.66
N ARG A 462 17.72 18.72 -13.60
CA ARG A 462 16.99 19.32 -12.47
C ARG A 462 15.58 18.74 -12.31
N VAL A 463 14.86 18.44 -13.40
CA VAL A 463 13.54 17.78 -13.36
C VAL A 463 13.65 16.36 -12.80
N ALA A 464 14.63 15.57 -13.26
CA ALA A 464 14.86 14.23 -12.74
C ALA A 464 15.33 14.26 -11.26
N GLY A 465 16.19 15.22 -10.89
CA GLY A 465 16.58 15.48 -9.50
C GLY A 465 15.40 15.83 -8.61
N SER A 466 14.51 16.70 -9.09
CA SER A 466 13.27 17.05 -8.39
C SER A 466 12.35 15.84 -8.21
N SER A 467 12.26 14.96 -9.22
CA SER A 467 11.46 13.73 -9.15
C SER A 467 12.01 12.77 -8.09
N LEU A 468 13.34 12.64 -8.00
CA LEU A 468 13.99 11.82 -6.99
C LEU A 468 13.82 12.38 -5.58
N LEU A 469 14.00 13.70 -5.41
CA LEU A 469 13.73 14.37 -4.14
C LEU A 469 12.26 14.23 -3.73
N PHE A 470 11.33 14.34 -4.68
CA PHE A 470 9.91 14.14 -4.41
C PHE A 470 9.64 12.72 -3.91
N ASN A 471 10.21 11.69 -4.54
CA ASN A 471 10.07 10.30 -4.10
C ASN A 471 10.61 10.09 -2.68
N LEU A 472 11.81 10.61 -2.39
CA LEU A 472 12.41 10.59 -1.05
C LEU A 472 11.51 11.28 -0.02
N SER A 473 10.98 12.46 -0.37
CA SER A 473 10.16 13.27 0.52
C SER A 473 8.82 12.61 0.84
N VAL A 474 8.18 11.99 -0.16
CA VAL A 474 6.95 11.21 0.03
C VAL A 474 7.21 9.98 0.90
N ALA A 475 8.28 9.22 0.60
CA ALA A 475 8.65 8.05 1.38
C ALA A 475 8.99 8.40 2.83
N ASN A 476 9.74 9.48 3.06
CA ASN A 476 10.09 9.97 4.39
C ASN A 476 8.85 10.38 5.18
N ARG A 477 7.90 11.08 4.53
CA ARG A 477 6.63 11.46 5.14
C ARG A 477 5.78 10.24 5.51
N GLN A 478 5.71 9.22 4.65
CA GLN A 478 5.00 7.98 4.94
C GLN A 478 5.68 7.24 6.10
N ALA A 479 7.01 7.18 6.11
CA ALA A 479 7.78 6.56 7.19
C ALA A 479 7.53 7.23 8.55
N ARG A 480 7.43 8.58 8.59
CA ARG A 480 7.02 9.33 9.80
C ARG A 480 5.66 8.90 10.33
N GLN A 481 4.69 8.66 9.44
CA GLN A 481 3.33 8.25 9.83
C GLN A 481 3.30 6.80 10.33
N GLU A 482 4.13 5.93 9.76
CA GLU A 482 4.21 4.50 10.08
C GLU A 482 5.22 4.17 11.20
N SER A 483 5.84 5.18 11.82
CA SER A 483 6.93 5.01 12.81
C SER A 483 8.10 4.13 12.30
N LYS A 484 8.38 4.21 11.00
CA LYS A 484 9.52 3.56 10.34
C LYS A 484 10.77 4.45 10.40
N PRO A 485 11.97 3.92 10.09
CA PRO A 485 13.17 4.74 9.91
C PRO A 485 12.92 5.88 8.90
N THR A 486 13.36 7.08 9.25
CA THR A 486 13.20 8.31 8.45
C THR A 486 14.56 8.88 8.06
N LEU A 487 14.57 9.90 7.21
CA LEU A 487 15.75 10.73 6.99
C LEU A 487 16.22 11.33 8.32
N SER A 488 17.54 11.53 8.47
CA SER A 488 18.09 12.28 9.60
C SER A 488 17.87 13.79 9.43
N GLY A 489 17.99 14.57 10.51
CA GLY A 489 17.86 16.03 10.43
C GLY A 489 18.89 16.67 9.48
N ASP A 490 20.13 16.17 9.50
CA ASP A 490 21.20 16.61 8.59
C ASP A 490 20.87 16.31 7.12
N ASP A 491 20.31 15.12 6.85
CA ASP A 491 19.87 14.73 5.51
C ASP A 491 18.73 15.65 5.00
N GLU A 492 17.74 15.94 5.84
CA GLU A 492 16.64 16.84 5.50
C GLU A 492 17.14 18.28 5.25
N ILE A 493 18.11 18.75 6.05
CA ILE A 493 18.76 20.05 5.88
C ILE A 493 19.51 20.14 4.55
N GLU A 494 20.33 19.14 4.20
CA GLU A 494 21.09 19.15 2.95
C GLU A 494 20.16 19.19 1.73
N LEU A 495 19.14 18.33 1.71
CA LEU A 495 18.16 18.28 0.64
C LEU A 495 17.36 19.58 0.53
N ALA A 496 16.97 20.18 1.67
CA ALA A 496 16.25 21.43 1.70
C ALA A 496 17.12 22.62 1.24
N ALA A 497 18.38 22.70 1.68
CA ALA A 497 19.30 23.75 1.28
C ALA A 497 19.54 23.70 -0.23
N SER A 498 19.86 22.52 -0.77
CA SER A 498 20.15 22.34 -2.19
C SER A 498 18.94 22.70 -3.08
N VAL A 499 17.73 22.25 -2.73
CA VAL A 499 16.54 22.57 -3.53
C VAL A 499 16.12 24.04 -3.41
N VAL A 500 16.29 24.67 -2.24
CA VAL A 500 15.97 26.10 -2.06
C VAL A 500 16.91 26.98 -2.87
N GLU A 501 18.21 26.68 -2.87
CA GLU A 501 19.19 27.36 -3.71
C GLU A 501 18.85 27.18 -5.20
N ALA A 502 18.51 25.96 -5.62
CA ALA A 502 18.11 25.65 -6.99
C ALA A 502 16.86 26.43 -7.43
N ILE A 503 15.85 26.52 -6.56
CA ILE A 503 14.65 27.33 -6.80
C ILE A 503 15.03 28.79 -6.96
N ALA A 504 15.92 29.32 -6.10
CA ALA A 504 16.38 30.70 -6.17
C ALA A 504 17.10 31.03 -7.49
N LEU A 505 17.84 30.07 -8.07
CA LEU A 505 18.55 30.23 -9.34
C LEU A 505 17.71 29.95 -10.59
N GLU A 506 16.57 29.25 -10.47
CA GLU A 506 15.77 28.88 -11.64
C GLU A 506 15.04 30.08 -12.29
N GLU A 507 15.33 30.32 -13.56
CA GLU A 507 14.75 31.44 -14.33
C GLU A 507 14.04 31.01 -15.62
N LYS A 508 14.24 29.78 -16.08
CA LYS A 508 13.86 29.35 -17.44
C LYS A 508 12.82 28.23 -17.43
N SER A 509 13.00 27.22 -16.59
CA SER A 509 12.23 25.97 -16.64
C SER A 509 11.11 25.96 -15.61
N ALA A 510 9.87 26.19 -16.06
CA ALA A 510 8.68 26.08 -15.22
C ALA A 510 8.49 24.64 -14.69
N GLU A 511 8.82 23.63 -15.50
CA GLU A 511 8.72 22.22 -15.11
C GLU A 511 9.70 21.85 -13.99
N ALA A 512 10.94 22.34 -14.07
CA ALA A 512 11.93 22.14 -13.00
C ALA A 512 11.48 22.85 -11.72
N LEU A 513 11.03 24.11 -11.82
CA LEU A 513 10.51 24.86 -10.69
C LEU A 513 9.33 24.14 -10.01
N HIS A 514 8.38 23.65 -10.81
CA HIS A 514 7.23 22.89 -10.33
C HIS A 514 7.66 21.66 -9.52
N GLY A 515 8.56 20.85 -10.09
CA GLY A 515 9.09 19.66 -9.42
C GLY A 515 9.80 20.00 -8.11
N MET A 516 10.65 21.03 -8.10
CA MET A 516 11.38 21.45 -6.91
C MET A 516 10.44 21.93 -5.80
N LEU A 517 9.42 22.72 -6.13
CA LEU A 517 8.42 23.20 -5.17
C LEU A 517 7.59 22.05 -4.59
N LEU A 518 7.18 21.10 -5.43
CA LEU A 518 6.43 19.93 -5.00
C LEU A 518 7.27 19.06 -4.05
N ALA A 519 8.53 18.83 -4.41
CA ALA A 519 9.46 18.04 -3.61
C ALA A 519 9.75 18.69 -2.25
N LEU A 520 10.13 19.98 -2.24
CA LEU A 520 10.33 20.76 -1.01
C LEU A 520 9.07 20.78 -0.14
N GLY A 521 7.90 20.94 -0.75
CA GLY A 521 6.64 20.95 -0.01
C GLY A 521 6.36 19.64 0.70
N HIS A 522 6.61 18.49 0.06
CA HIS A 522 6.49 17.18 0.70
C HIS A 522 7.56 16.93 1.78
N LEU A 523 8.77 17.47 1.60
CA LEU A 523 9.85 17.37 2.60
C LEU A 523 9.46 18.07 3.90
N VAL A 524 8.96 19.30 3.79
CA VAL A 524 8.60 20.17 4.92
C VAL A 524 7.24 19.82 5.55
N TYR A 525 6.28 19.34 4.76
CA TYR A 525 4.96 19.01 5.29
C TYR A 525 5.03 17.91 6.36
N GLY A 526 4.44 18.19 7.52
CA GLY A 526 4.49 17.31 8.69
C GLY A 526 5.87 17.16 9.37
N THR A 527 6.83 18.04 9.10
CA THR A 527 8.11 18.08 9.84
C THR A 527 7.95 18.77 11.20
N PRO A 528 8.65 18.33 12.27
CA PRO A 528 8.64 19.00 13.56
C PRO A 528 9.05 20.48 13.46
N LEU A 529 8.28 21.37 14.11
CA LEU A 529 8.51 22.82 14.03
C LEU A 529 9.63 23.32 14.96
N ASP A 530 10.05 22.48 15.90
CA ASP A 530 11.13 22.72 16.85
C ASP A 530 12.50 22.18 16.37
N GLY A 531 12.56 21.61 15.16
CA GLY A 531 13.79 21.11 14.55
C GLY A 531 14.59 22.16 13.78
N ASP A 532 15.79 21.76 13.33
CA ASP A 532 16.74 22.63 12.63
C ASP A 532 16.31 22.99 11.19
N LEU A 533 15.49 22.14 10.55
CA LEU A 533 15.00 22.37 9.18
C LEU A 533 14.14 23.66 9.07
N PRO A 534 13.11 23.87 9.91
CA PRO A 534 12.40 25.16 9.98
C PRO A 534 13.33 26.37 10.17
N ASP A 535 14.32 26.26 11.05
CA ASP A 535 15.24 27.35 11.38
C ASP A 535 16.15 27.68 10.19
N LEU A 536 16.64 26.68 9.46
CA LEU A 536 17.35 26.85 8.19
C LEU A 536 16.47 27.58 7.17
N LEU A 537 15.25 27.08 6.91
CA LEU A 537 14.35 27.62 5.89
C LEU A 537 13.96 29.08 6.16
N GLN A 538 13.82 29.46 7.43
CA GLN A 538 13.62 30.85 7.83
C GLN A 538 14.89 31.69 7.62
N THR A 539 16.06 31.17 8.01
CA THR A 539 17.34 31.88 7.92
C THR A 539 17.72 32.21 6.48
N VAL A 540 17.49 31.28 5.54
CA VAL A 540 17.77 31.49 4.11
C VAL A 540 16.68 32.29 3.39
N GLY A 541 15.62 32.71 4.09
CA GLY A 541 14.51 33.46 3.50
C GLY A 541 13.75 32.66 2.42
N ALA A 542 13.66 31.33 2.55
CA ALA A 542 13.14 30.44 1.51
C ALA A 542 11.74 30.85 1.03
N GLY A 543 10.85 31.23 1.97
CA GLY A 543 9.49 31.67 1.64
C GLY A 543 9.44 32.92 0.75
N GLU A 544 10.25 33.94 1.05
CA GLU A 544 10.32 35.17 0.27
C GLU A 544 10.95 34.94 -1.11
N ASN A 545 12.03 34.15 -1.15
CA ASN A 545 12.70 33.77 -2.40
C ASN A 545 11.75 33.02 -3.34
N ILE A 546 10.99 32.07 -2.82
CA ILE A 546 9.97 31.34 -3.58
C ILE A 546 8.88 32.29 -4.07
N LEU A 547 8.35 33.17 -3.22
CA LEU A 547 7.32 34.14 -3.61
C LEU A 547 7.79 35.08 -4.72
N GLY A 548 9.07 35.45 -4.74
CA GLY A 548 9.69 36.25 -5.80
C GLY A 548 9.58 35.62 -7.20
N LYS A 549 9.50 34.29 -7.29
CA LYS A 549 9.38 33.56 -8.57
C LYS A 549 8.07 33.81 -9.28
N LYS A 550 7.04 34.31 -8.59
CA LYS A 550 5.73 34.64 -9.18
C LYS A 550 5.81 35.67 -10.30
N SER A 551 6.81 36.56 -10.26
CA SER A 551 7.04 37.55 -11.31
C SER A 551 7.46 36.92 -12.64
N ARG A 552 8.24 35.84 -12.59
CA ARG A 552 8.77 35.11 -13.74
C ARG A 552 7.87 33.95 -14.16
N PHE A 553 7.21 33.31 -13.20
CA PHE A 553 6.36 32.14 -13.39
C PHE A 553 4.94 32.41 -12.82
N PRO A 554 4.14 33.25 -13.49
CA PRO A 554 2.84 33.69 -12.97
C PRO A 554 1.80 32.55 -12.86
N ASP A 555 1.94 31.52 -13.70
CA ASP A 555 1.01 30.37 -13.76
C ASP A 555 1.33 29.28 -12.73
N GLU A 556 2.48 29.35 -12.05
CA GLU A 556 2.88 28.34 -11.06
C GLU A 556 2.14 28.54 -9.73
N LYS A 557 1.14 27.71 -9.49
CA LYS A 557 0.27 27.78 -8.31
C LYS A 557 1.03 27.41 -7.03
N LEU A 558 2.00 26.51 -7.12
CA LEU A 558 2.77 26.04 -5.96
C LEU A 558 3.63 27.14 -5.35
N VAL A 559 4.02 28.17 -6.10
CA VAL A 559 4.76 29.32 -5.55
C VAL A 559 3.99 29.96 -4.39
N SER A 560 2.68 30.16 -4.55
CA SER A 560 1.86 30.76 -3.49
C SER A 560 1.55 29.77 -2.38
N GLU A 561 1.28 28.49 -2.70
CA GLU A 561 0.97 27.47 -1.69
C GLU A 561 2.19 27.16 -0.81
N VAL A 562 3.36 26.92 -1.40
CA VAL A 562 4.60 26.63 -0.67
C VAL A 562 5.14 27.88 0.01
N GLY A 563 5.34 28.99 -0.72
CA GLY A 563 5.98 30.18 -0.17
C GLY A 563 5.14 30.89 0.90
N LYS A 564 3.84 31.11 0.65
CA LYS A 564 2.98 31.89 1.54
C LYS A 564 2.35 31.06 2.65
N GLU A 565 1.80 29.89 2.31
CA GLU A 565 1.07 29.07 3.28
C GLU A 565 2.01 28.15 4.04
N LEU A 566 2.71 27.23 3.35
CA LEU A 566 3.56 26.23 4.02
C LEU A 566 4.73 26.88 4.77
N LEU A 567 5.55 27.69 4.08
CA LEU A 567 6.72 28.29 4.70
C LEU A 567 6.36 29.54 5.52
N GLY A 568 5.54 30.43 4.98
CA GLY A 568 5.22 31.71 5.63
C GLY A 568 4.32 31.62 6.87
N LYS A 569 3.37 30.67 6.90
CA LYS A 569 2.50 30.43 8.07
C LYS A 569 2.87 29.16 8.82
N GLY A 570 3.26 28.11 8.11
CA GLY A 570 3.48 26.78 8.70
C GLY A 570 4.75 26.63 9.52
N LEU A 571 5.80 27.41 9.23
CA LEU A 571 7.04 27.35 10.01
C LEU A 571 7.04 28.22 11.28
N ARG A 572 5.95 28.95 11.57
CA ARG A 572 5.89 29.79 12.77
C ARG A 572 5.85 28.89 14.00
N LYS A 573 6.83 29.03 14.89
CA LYS A 573 6.83 28.34 16.19
C LYS A 573 5.56 28.75 16.95
N PRO A 574 4.82 27.78 17.53
CA PRO A 574 3.53 28.01 18.18
C PRO A 574 3.60 28.94 19.40
#